data_AF-A0A167RYX7-F1
#
_entry.id   AF-A0A167RYX7-F1
#
_cell.length_a   1.000
_cell.length_b   1.000
_cell.length_c   1.000
_cell.angle_alpha   90.00
_cell.angle_beta   90.00
_cell.angle_gamma   90.00
#
_symmetry.space_group_name_H-M   'P 1'
#
loop_
_entity.id
_entity.type
_entity.pdbx_description
1 polymer ?
#
loop_
_entity_poly.entity_id
_entity_poly.type
_entity_poly.pdbx_seq_one_letter_code
_entity_poly.pdbx_strand_id
1 'polypeptide(L)'
;MGNALSIIAGVAMAIGAPAIYFDQAYSMVRKKNAAGFSRDICAILLIANITRCFFWIGDRFEIALLVQSLLMILAQLGLLYICIRFRPLTSPEALGESARPLKFWQWKSYWTYLEFLAGYIVLLTFAVLILGRFAWFVATLGYFALGLESTLPLPQMYSNWVNKTLYGFRITTLGGWLIGDTFKVTYFFIKNAPIQFKIFAIFSLSVDLSTSLPSLARES
;
A
#
# COMPACT_ATOMS: atom_id res chain seq x y z
N MET A 1 -22.61 4.45 24.18
CA MET A 1 -22.41 4.79 22.76
C MET A 1 -20.98 4.54 22.21
N GLY A 2 -19.99 4.15 23.04
CA GLY A 2 -18.58 4.07 22.63
C GLY A 2 -18.12 2.80 21.89
N ASN A 3 -18.68 1.62 22.19
CA ASN A 3 -18.18 0.36 21.62
C ASN A 3 -18.56 0.19 20.14
N ALA A 4 -19.80 0.53 19.76
CA ALA A 4 -20.27 0.41 18.38
C ALA A 4 -19.46 1.31 17.43
N LEU A 5 -19.21 2.57 17.81
CA LEU A 5 -18.43 3.50 17.01
C LEU A 5 -16.98 3.02 16.84
N SER A 6 -16.35 2.51 17.90
CA SER A 6 -15.00 1.95 17.81
C SER A 6 -14.93 0.70 16.91
N ILE A 7 -15.96 -0.16 16.94
CA ILE A 7 -16.03 -1.35 16.08
C ILE A 7 -16.18 -0.92 14.62
N ILE A 8 -17.10 0.00 14.34
CA ILE A 8 -17.32 0.53 12.99
C ILE A 8 -16.04 1.17 12.45
N ALA A 9 -15.37 1.99 13.26
CA ALA A 9 -14.11 2.62 12.88
C ALA A 9 -13.00 1.59 12.59
N GLY A 10 -12.89 0.53 13.41
CA GLY A 10 -11.94 -0.55 13.18
C GLY A 10 -12.23 -1.35 11.90
N VAL A 11 -13.51 -1.66 11.64
CA VAL A 11 -13.94 -2.33 10.40
C VAL A 11 -13.66 -1.47 9.17
N ALA A 12 -13.99 -0.18 9.23
CA ALA A 12 -13.69 0.78 8.17
C ALA A 12 -12.18 0.86 7.89
N MET A 13 -11.36 0.89 8.95
CA MET A 13 -9.90 0.89 8.82
C MET A 13 -9.38 -0.40 8.17
N ALA A 14 -9.92 -1.55 8.57
CA ALA A 14 -9.51 -2.85 8.04
C ALA A 14 -9.85 -3.03 6.56
N ILE A 15 -11.03 -2.57 6.13
CA ILE A 15 -11.59 -2.87 4.80
C ILE A 15 -11.33 -1.76 3.80
N GLY A 16 -11.24 -0.50 4.23
CA GLY A 16 -11.26 0.67 3.37
C GLY A 16 -10.20 0.62 2.25
N ALA A 17 -8.93 0.48 2.61
CA ALA A 17 -7.85 0.44 1.62
C ALA A 17 -7.90 -0.83 0.73
N PRO A 18 -8.05 -2.06 1.27
CA PRO A 18 -8.19 -3.26 0.42
C PRO A 18 -9.36 -3.21 -0.57
N ALA A 19 -10.49 -2.60 -0.20
CA ALA A 19 -11.68 -2.52 -1.05
C ALA A 19 -11.43 -1.74 -2.36
N ILE A 20 -10.59 -0.71 -2.33
CA ILE A 20 -10.21 0.06 -3.53
C ILE A 20 -9.55 -0.85 -4.57
N TYR A 21 -8.67 -1.76 -4.13
CA TYR A 21 -7.99 -2.70 -5.03
C TYR A 21 -8.91 -3.80 -5.55
N PHE A 22 -9.95 -4.15 -4.80
CA PHE A 22 -10.99 -5.06 -5.29
C PHE A 22 -11.77 -4.46 -6.47
N ASP A 23 -12.14 -3.18 -6.39
CA ASP A 23 -12.80 -2.48 -7.51
C ASP A 23 -11.89 -2.42 -8.75
N GLN A 24 -10.59 -2.14 -8.55
CA GLN A 24 -9.60 -2.16 -9.63
C GLN A 24 -9.47 -3.55 -10.26
N ALA A 25 -9.41 -4.61 -9.45
CA ALA A 25 -9.41 -5.99 -9.92
C ALA A 25 -10.64 -6.29 -10.78
N TYR A 26 -11.83 -5.91 -10.31
CA TYR A 26 -13.09 -6.09 -11.01
C TYR A 26 -13.07 -5.38 -12.39
N SER A 27 -12.63 -4.12 -12.43
CA SER A 27 -12.50 -3.34 -13.66
C SER A 27 -11.57 -4.01 -14.68
N MET A 28 -10.42 -4.53 -14.24
CA MET A 28 -9.47 -5.22 -15.12
C MET A 28 -10.02 -6.56 -15.64
N VAL A 29 -10.69 -7.33 -14.80
CA VAL A 29 -11.31 -8.61 -15.20
C VAL A 29 -12.41 -8.38 -16.23
N ARG A 30 -13.22 -7.34 -16.04
CA ARG A 30 -14.29 -6.95 -16.98
C ARG A 30 -13.72 -6.51 -18.33
N LYS A 31 -12.66 -5.69 -18.32
CA LYS A 31 -12.00 -5.18 -19.53
C LYS A 31 -11.07 -6.19 -20.19
N LYS A 32 -10.73 -7.30 -19.52
CA LYS A 32 -9.72 -8.29 -19.93
C LYS A 32 -8.37 -7.65 -20.26
N ASN A 33 -8.06 -6.54 -19.59
CA ASN A 33 -6.87 -5.75 -19.86
C ASN A 33 -6.39 -5.10 -18.55
N ALA A 34 -5.12 -5.34 -18.20
CA ALA A 34 -4.47 -4.76 -17.05
C ALA A 34 -3.59 -3.53 -17.38
N ALA A 35 -3.67 -3.01 -18.62
CA ALA A 35 -2.97 -1.79 -18.99
C ALA A 35 -3.35 -0.62 -18.08
N GLY A 36 -2.34 0.14 -17.65
CA GLY A 36 -2.49 1.31 -16.77
C GLY A 36 -2.38 1.02 -15.28
N PHE A 37 -2.44 -0.24 -14.83
CA PHE A 37 -2.14 -0.59 -13.44
C PHE A 37 -0.68 -1.00 -13.28
N SER A 38 0.03 -0.39 -12.31
CA SER A 38 1.42 -0.72 -12.05
C SER A 38 1.56 -1.93 -11.13
N ARG A 39 2.19 -2.99 -11.62
CA ARG A 39 2.53 -4.17 -10.81
C ARG A 39 3.48 -3.85 -9.67
N ASP A 40 4.26 -2.78 -9.77
CA ASP A 40 5.17 -2.34 -8.70
C ASP A 40 4.39 -1.94 -7.43
N ILE A 41 3.15 -1.47 -7.57
CA ILE A 41 2.27 -1.18 -6.43
C ILE A 41 2.00 -2.48 -5.65
N CYS A 42 1.74 -3.58 -6.34
CA CYS A 42 1.60 -4.89 -5.68
C CYS A 42 2.89 -5.28 -4.94
N ALA A 43 4.07 -5.02 -5.51
CA ALA A 43 5.35 -5.32 -4.85
C ALA A 43 5.47 -4.58 -3.53
N ILE A 44 5.31 -3.26 -3.58
CA ILE A 44 5.46 -2.37 -2.44
C ILE A 44 4.47 -2.77 -1.34
N LEU A 45 3.20 -2.98 -1.69
CA LEU A 45 2.16 -3.33 -0.71
C LEU A 45 2.33 -4.74 -0.14
N LEU A 46 2.75 -5.73 -0.93
CA LEU A 46 3.01 -7.07 -0.42
C LEU A 46 4.18 -7.06 0.56
N ILE A 47 5.30 -6.44 0.19
CA ILE A 47 6.48 -6.33 1.07
C ILE A 47 6.13 -5.55 2.34
N ALA A 48 5.45 -4.41 2.20
CA ALA A 48 5.03 -3.57 3.33
C ALA A 48 4.12 -4.33 4.32
N ASN A 49 3.06 -4.97 3.82
CA ASN A 49 2.07 -5.61 4.67
C ASN A 49 2.58 -6.93 5.28
N ILE A 50 3.42 -7.69 4.57
CA ILE A 50 4.12 -8.85 5.14
C ILE A 50 5.04 -8.38 6.27
N THR A 51 5.87 -7.36 6.05
CA THR A 51 6.73 -6.79 7.11
C THR A 51 5.90 -6.33 8.30
N ARG A 52 4.74 -5.70 8.05
CA ARG A 52 3.84 -5.22 9.11
C ARG A 52 3.28 -6.36 9.96
N CYS A 53 3.00 -7.53 9.38
CA CYS A 53 2.62 -8.72 10.14
C CYS A 53 3.75 -9.17 11.08
N PHE A 54 5.01 -9.12 10.65
CA PHE A 54 6.16 -9.44 11.51
C PHE A 54 6.41 -8.35 12.56
N PHE A 55 6.21 -7.07 12.22
CA PHE A 55 6.24 -5.97 13.18
C PHE A 55 5.23 -6.19 14.31
N TRP A 56 4.01 -6.65 13.98
CA TRP A 56 2.97 -6.95 14.97
C TRP A 56 3.38 -8.03 15.97
N ILE A 57 4.20 -9.01 15.55
CA ILE A 57 4.70 -10.06 16.46
C ILE A 57 5.55 -9.44 17.57
N GLY A 58 6.40 -8.47 17.22
CA GLY A 58 7.30 -7.78 18.16
C GLY A 58 6.65 -6.63 18.94
N ASP A 59 5.73 -5.89 18.32
CA ASP A 59 5.00 -4.79 18.96
C ASP A 59 3.50 -4.84 18.58
N ARG A 60 2.67 -5.24 19.54
CA ARG A 60 1.25 -5.58 19.30
C ARG A 60 0.42 -4.31 19.20
N PHE A 61 0.06 -3.95 17.96
CA PHE A 61 -0.92 -2.91 17.67
C PHE A 61 -2.34 -3.48 17.44
N GLU A 62 -3.32 -2.60 17.22
CA GLU A 62 -4.74 -2.98 17.07
C GLU A 62 -4.98 -4.08 16.03
N ILE A 63 -5.83 -5.05 16.39
CA ILE A 63 -6.20 -6.19 15.53
C ILE A 63 -6.78 -5.73 14.19
N ALA A 64 -7.53 -4.61 14.17
CA ALA A 64 -8.07 -4.03 12.94
C ALA A 64 -6.99 -3.78 11.88
N LEU A 65 -5.80 -3.33 12.28
CA LEU A 65 -4.67 -3.03 11.38
C LEU A 65 -3.94 -4.31 10.94
N LEU A 66 -3.94 -5.34 11.79
CA LEU A 66 -3.45 -6.65 11.39
C LEU A 66 -4.38 -7.26 10.33
N VAL A 67 -5.70 -7.20 10.57
CA VAL A 67 -6.72 -7.64 9.59
C VAL A 67 -6.60 -6.84 8.29
N GLN A 68 -6.40 -5.52 8.37
CA GLN A 68 -6.10 -4.67 7.21
C GLN A 68 -4.93 -5.23 6.40
N SER A 69 -3.84 -5.60 7.08
CA SER A 69 -2.62 -6.08 6.42
C SER A 69 -2.85 -7.42 5.73
N LEU A 70 -3.57 -8.34 6.38
CA LEU A 70 -3.93 -9.63 5.79
C LEU A 70 -4.85 -9.47 4.57
N LEU A 71 -5.91 -8.64 4.69
CA LEU A 71 -6.80 -8.34 3.58
C LEU A 71 -6.05 -7.67 2.42
N MET A 72 -5.12 -6.77 2.72
CA MET A 72 -4.28 -6.15 1.70
C MET A 72 -3.38 -7.17 1.00
N ILE A 73 -2.72 -8.08 1.73
CA ILE A 73 -1.91 -9.14 1.13
C ILE A 73 -2.76 -9.98 0.17
N LEU A 74 -3.95 -10.42 0.60
CA LEU A 74 -4.86 -11.21 -0.24
C LEU A 74 -5.29 -10.44 -1.49
N ALA A 75 -5.69 -9.17 -1.33
CA ALA A 75 -6.08 -8.32 -2.44
C ALA A 75 -4.92 -8.15 -3.45
N GLN A 76 -3.70 -7.90 -2.97
CA GLN A 76 -2.55 -7.70 -3.85
C GLN A 76 -2.06 -8.98 -4.53
N LEU A 77 -2.15 -10.14 -3.87
CA LEU A 77 -1.88 -11.43 -4.51
C LEU A 77 -2.88 -11.71 -5.64
N GLY A 78 -4.17 -11.44 -5.41
CA GLY A 78 -5.21 -11.58 -6.42
C GLY A 78 -5.03 -10.59 -7.58
N LEU A 79 -4.73 -9.33 -7.27
CA LEU A 79 -4.50 -8.28 -8.26
C LEU A 79 -3.28 -8.60 -9.13
N LEU A 80 -2.18 -9.03 -8.50
CA LEU A 80 -0.98 -9.46 -9.21
C LEU A 80 -1.26 -10.62 -10.18
N TYR A 81 -2.03 -11.61 -9.74
CA TYR A 81 -2.46 -12.71 -10.62
C TYR A 81 -3.26 -12.20 -11.82
N ILE A 82 -4.23 -11.30 -11.60
CA ILE A 82 -5.03 -10.67 -12.65
C ILE A 82 -4.15 -9.88 -13.62
N CYS A 83 -3.18 -9.11 -13.12
CA CYS A 83 -2.25 -8.34 -13.95
C CYS A 83 -1.36 -9.22 -14.83
N ILE A 84 -0.97 -10.41 -14.33
CA ILE A 84 -0.21 -11.38 -15.13
C ILE A 84 -1.12 -12.05 -16.16
N ARG A 85 -2.36 -12.38 -15.78
CA ARG A 85 -3.33 -13.07 -16.66
C ARG A 85 -3.82 -12.21 -17.83
N PHE A 86 -3.99 -10.91 -17.60
CA PHE A 86 -4.46 -9.93 -18.59
C PHE A 86 -3.37 -8.91 -18.96
N ARG A 87 -2.12 -9.37 -18.98
CA ARG A 87 -0.94 -8.55 -19.28
C ARG A 87 -1.02 -7.97 -20.70
N PRO A 88 -0.72 -6.66 -20.89
CA PRO A 88 -0.64 -6.08 -22.22
C PRO A 88 0.61 -6.55 -22.99
N LEU A 89 0.49 -6.65 -24.31
CA LEU A 89 1.60 -7.05 -25.20
C LEU A 89 2.78 -6.08 -25.17
N THR A 90 2.53 -4.81 -24.83
CA THR A 90 3.54 -3.75 -24.69
C THR A 90 4.32 -3.81 -23.37
N SER A 91 4.04 -4.78 -22.50
CA SER A 91 4.76 -4.91 -21.24
C SER A 91 6.22 -5.35 -21.47
N PRO A 92 7.19 -4.83 -20.68
CA PRO A 92 8.62 -5.16 -20.80
C PRO A 92 8.89 -6.67 -20.87
N GLU A 93 8.14 -7.46 -20.12
CA GLU A 93 8.29 -8.91 -20.04
C GLU A 93 7.71 -9.65 -21.24
N ALA A 94 6.67 -9.09 -21.87
CA ALA A 94 6.11 -9.64 -23.10
C ALA A 94 7.06 -9.39 -24.28
N LEU A 95 7.70 -8.21 -24.30
CA LEU A 95 8.70 -7.82 -25.29
C LEU A 95 10.08 -8.48 -25.05
N GLY A 96 10.34 -8.95 -23.83
CA GLY A 96 11.62 -9.55 -23.45
C GLY A 96 12.70 -8.52 -23.07
N GLU A 97 12.39 -7.23 -23.18
CA GLU A 97 13.26 -6.11 -22.84
C GLU A 97 13.00 -5.66 -21.41
N SER A 98 14.00 -5.77 -20.54
CA SER A 98 13.94 -5.19 -19.20
C SER A 98 15.26 -4.51 -18.88
N ALA A 99 15.25 -3.21 -18.63
CA ALA A 99 16.42 -2.49 -18.14
C ALA A 99 16.70 -2.75 -16.64
N ARG A 100 15.79 -3.45 -15.93
CA ARG A 100 15.89 -3.69 -14.49
C ARG A 100 16.86 -4.83 -14.16
N PRO A 101 17.76 -4.66 -13.18
CA PRO A 101 18.57 -5.76 -12.66
C PRO A 101 17.68 -6.94 -12.25
N LEU A 102 18.06 -8.14 -12.68
CA LEU A 102 17.37 -9.41 -12.39
C LEU A 102 15.89 -9.47 -12.80
N LYS A 103 15.41 -8.55 -13.66
CA LYS A 103 13.98 -8.44 -13.99
C LYS A 103 13.12 -8.31 -12.72
N PHE A 104 13.61 -7.60 -11.71
CA PHE A 104 12.94 -7.52 -10.42
C PHE A 104 11.47 -7.11 -10.59
N TRP A 105 10.57 -7.95 -10.04
CA TRP A 105 9.11 -7.80 -10.10
C TRP A 105 8.52 -7.79 -11.53
N GLN A 106 9.31 -8.20 -12.51
CA GLN A 106 8.99 -8.27 -13.93
C GLN A 106 9.14 -9.70 -14.45
N TRP A 107 8.65 -10.68 -13.69
CA TRP A 107 8.72 -12.09 -14.05
C TRP A 107 7.51 -12.50 -14.90
N LYS A 108 7.69 -13.55 -15.73
CA LYS A 108 6.62 -14.06 -16.59
C LYS A 108 5.60 -14.90 -15.80
N SER A 109 6.09 -15.76 -14.92
CA SER A 109 5.26 -16.68 -14.14
C SER A 109 4.85 -16.08 -12.81
N TYR A 110 3.61 -16.29 -12.40
CA TYR A 110 3.12 -15.92 -11.06
C TYR A 110 3.88 -16.65 -9.95
N TRP A 111 4.29 -17.90 -10.20
CA TRP A 111 5.02 -18.72 -9.24
C TRP A 111 6.33 -18.09 -8.77
N THR A 112 7.07 -17.42 -9.66
CA THR A 112 8.33 -16.74 -9.30
C THR A 112 8.09 -15.60 -8.30
N TYR A 113 6.93 -14.92 -8.38
CA TYR A 113 6.55 -13.92 -7.38
C TYR A 113 6.26 -14.58 -6.02
N LEU A 114 5.56 -15.71 -6.01
CA LEU A 114 5.28 -16.46 -4.78
C LEU A 114 6.56 -17.00 -4.13
N GLU A 115 7.49 -17.53 -4.93
CA GLU A 115 8.81 -17.98 -4.45
C GLU A 115 9.60 -16.84 -3.82
N PHE A 116 9.63 -15.67 -4.45
CA PHE A 116 10.25 -14.48 -3.88
C PHE A 116 9.61 -14.09 -2.55
N LEU A 117 8.27 -14.05 -2.47
CA LEU A 117 7.55 -13.71 -1.23
C LEU A 117 7.76 -14.76 -0.13
N ALA A 118 7.78 -16.04 -0.47
CA ALA A 118 8.08 -17.11 0.46
C ALA A 118 9.52 -16.97 1.00
N GLY A 119 10.50 -16.73 0.12
CA GLY A 119 11.87 -16.44 0.53
C GLY A 119 11.97 -15.21 1.43
N TYR A 120 11.20 -14.16 1.13
CA TYR A 120 11.13 -12.96 1.96
C TYR A 120 10.53 -13.22 3.35
N ILE A 121 9.45 -14.01 3.44
CA ILE A 121 8.86 -14.44 4.70
C ILE A 121 9.88 -15.24 5.52
N VAL A 122 10.56 -16.20 4.90
CA VAL A 122 11.61 -17.00 5.56
C VAL A 122 12.74 -16.11 6.09
N LEU A 123 13.22 -15.17 5.28
CA LEU A 123 14.23 -14.19 5.68
C LEU A 123 13.77 -13.37 6.90
N LEU A 124 12.54 -12.84 6.87
CA LEU A 124 11.97 -12.10 8.00
C LEU A 124 11.81 -12.98 9.25
N THR A 125 11.39 -14.24 9.10
CA THR A 125 11.31 -15.20 10.20
C THR A 125 12.68 -15.38 10.85
N PHE A 126 13.74 -15.64 10.07
CA PHE A 126 15.09 -15.75 10.62
C PHE A 126 15.54 -14.46 11.29
N ALA A 127 15.32 -13.30 10.65
CA ALA A 127 15.69 -12.01 11.21
C ALA A 127 14.98 -11.75 12.55
N VAL A 128 13.68 -12.04 12.66
CA VAL A 128 12.91 -11.87 13.91
C VAL A 128 13.32 -12.87 14.97
N LEU A 129 13.63 -14.12 14.63
CA LEU A 129 14.13 -15.11 15.61
C LEU A 129 15.48 -14.69 16.21
N ILE A 130 16.36 -14.09 15.42
CA ILE A 130 17.69 -13.65 15.88
C ILE A 130 17.62 -12.30 16.58
N LEU A 131 16.97 -11.31 15.97
CA LEU A 131 17.01 -9.89 16.35
C LEU A 131 15.74 -9.38 17.02
N GLY A 132 14.65 -10.15 17.07
CA GLY A 132 13.34 -9.72 17.57
C GLY A 132 13.32 -9.31 19.05
N ARG A 133 14.34 -9.71 19.83
CA ARG A 133 14.55 -9.26 21.21
C ARG A 133 14.98 -7.78 21.32
N PHE A 134 15.50 -7.21 20.23
CA PHE A 134 16.01 -5.84 20.22
C PHE A 134 14.93 -4.87 19.77
N ALA A 135 14.54 -3.95 20.67
CA ALA A 135 13.49 -2.97 20.40
C ALA A 135 13.76 -2.10 19.16
N TRP A 136 15.03 -1.74 18.91
CA TRP A 136 15.40 -0.95 17.72
C TRP A 136 15.09 -1.71 16.42
N PHE A 137 15.31 -3.03 16.39
CA PHE A 137 15.06 -3.85 15.21
C PHE A 137 13.55 -3.95 14.93
N VAL A 138 12.75 -4.21 15.96
CA VAL A 138 11.28 -4.22 15.85
C VAL A 138 10.76 -2.87 15.39
N ALA A 139 11.32 -1.77 15.93
CA ALA A 139 10.96 -0.43 15.50
C ALA A 139 11.30 -0.18 14.02
N THR A 140 12.48 -0.62 13.55
CA THR A 140 12.89 -0.52 12.14
C THR A 140 11.95 -1.29 11.22
N LEU A 141 11.45 -2.47 11.62
CA LEU A 141 10.43 -3.19 10.83
C LEU A 141 9.17 -2.35 10.67
N GLY A 142 8.68 -1.72 11.75
CA GLY A 142 7.54 -0.81 11.70
C GLY A 142 7.79 0.38 10.79
N TYR A 143 8.97 1.02 10.90
CA TYR A 143 9.33 2.16 10.05
C TYR A 143 9.43 1.78 8.57
N PHE A 144 10.03 0.63 8.26
CA PHE A 144 10.17 0.13 6.90
C PHE A 144 8.80 -0.22 6.30
N ALA A 145 7.97 -0.96 7.03
CA ALA A 145 6.65 -1.39 6.58
C ALA A 145 5.71 -0.22 6.27
N LEU A 146 5.67 0.77 7.17
CA LEU A 146 4.80 1.93 7.02
C LEU A 146 5.38 2.95 6.03
N GLY A 147 6.71 3.11 6.02
CA GLY A 147 7.41 3.95 5.05
C GLY A 147 7.18 3.50 3.62
N LEU A 148 7.30 2.20 3.33
CA LEU A 148 6.99 1.66 2.01
C LEU A 148 5.57 1.99 1.58
N GLU A 149 4.56 1.79 2.44
CA GLU A 149 3.17 2.11 2.10
C GLU A 149 2.97 3.61 1.82
N SER A 150 3.58 4.47 2.64
CA SER A 150 3.51 5.93 2.47
C SER A 150 4.25 6.47 1.24
N THR A 151 5.04 5.65 0.52
CA THR A 151 5.66 6.09 -0.74
C THR A 151 4.71 6.06 -1.94
N LEU A 152 3.61 5.32 -1.85
CA LEU A 152 2.69 5.14 -2.98
C LEU A 152 2.11 6.44 -3.55
N PRO A 153 1.79 7.47 -2.76
CA PRO A 153 1.30 8.74 -3.28
C PRO A 153 2.41 9.60 -3.92
N LEU A 154 3.70 9.32 -3.66
CA LEU A 154 4.80 10.19 -4.09
C LEU A 154 4.97 10.29 -5.62
N PRO A 155 4.91 9.21 -6.41
CA PRO A 155 4.98 9.32 -7.86
C PRO A 155 3.86 10.18 -8.44
N GLN A 156 2.66 10.13 -7.84
CA GLN A 156 1.53 10.96 -8.26
C GLN A 156 1.79 12.43 -7.94
N MET A 157 2.25 12.73 -6.72
CA MET A 157 2.63 14.09 -6.33
C MET A 157 3.71 14.66 -7.26
N TYR A 158 4.74 13.87 -7.57
CA TYR A 158 5.82 14.27 -8.47
C TYR A 158 5.31 14.57 -9.89
N SER A 159 4.49 13.68 -10.45
CA SER A 159 3.88 13.89 -11.77
C SER A 159 3.05 15.18 -11.81
N ASN A 160 2.24 15.43 -10.78
CA ASN A 160 1.43 16.64 -10.68
C ASN A 160 2.30 17.91 -10.57
N TRP A 161 3.42 17.83 -9.84
CA TRP A 161 4.37 18.93 -9.70
C TRP A 161 5.05 19.27 -11.04
N VAL A 162 5.54 18.25 -11.75
CA VAL A 162 6.21 18.42 -13.06
C VAL A 162 5.23 18.94 -14.12
N ASN A 163 4.05 18.31 -14.23
CA ASN A 163 3.09 18.63 -15.27
C ASN A 163 2.27 19.90 -14.98
N LYS A 164 2.42 20.49 -13.78
CA LYS A 164 1.70 21.68 -13.28
C LYS A 164 0.19 21.64 -13.50
N THR A 165 -0.39 20.47 -13.74
CA THR A 165 -1.80 20.26 -14.05
C THR A 165 -2.27 19.02 -13.32
N LEU A 166 -3.56 18.98 -13.01
CA LEU A 166 -4.23 17.79 -12.51
C LEU A 166 -4.91 17.04 -13.66
N TYR A 167 -4.41 17.22 -14.89
CA TYR A 167 -5.10 16.74 -16.08
C TYR A 167 -5.21 15.21 -16.02
N GLY A 168 -6.43 14.72 -15.82
CA GLY A 168 -6.72 13.29 -15.66
C GLY A 168 -7.04 12.83 -14.22
N PHE A 169 -6.93 13.69 -13.20
CA PHE A 169 -7.24 13.33 -11.82
C PHE A 169 -8.62 13.85 -11.38
N ARG A 170 -9.53 12.96 -10.96
CA ARG A 170 -10.86 13.35 -10.48
C ARG A 170 -10.73 13.99 -9.10
N ILE A 171 -11.29 15.18 -8.92
CA ILE A 171 -11.33 15.89 -7.61
C ILE A 171 -11.92 15.00 -6.51
N THR A 172 -12.90 14.15 -6.85
CA THR A 172 -13.49 13.18 -5.92
C THR A 172 -12.50 12.16 -5.37
N THR A 173 -11.44 11.82 -6.13
CA THR A 173 -10.39 10.91 -5.69
C THR A 173 -9.44 11.59 -4.69
N LEU A 174 -9.07 12.86 -4.93
CA LEU A 174 -8.28 13.65 -3.97
C LEU A 174 -9.03 13.81 -2.65
N GLY A 175 -10.31 14.16 -2.72
CA GLY A 175 -11.16 14.26 -1.53
C GLY A 175 -11.23 12.94 -0.76
N GLY A 176 -11.35 11.81 -1.46
CA GLY A 176 -11.35 10.49 -0.84
C GLY A 176 -10.02 10.14 -0.13
N TRP A 177 -8.88 10.48 -0.72
CA TRP A 177 -7.57 10.28 -0.09
C TRP A 177 -7.40 11.14 1.16
N LEU A 178 -7.69 12.44 1.04
CA LEU A 178 -7.59 13.37 2.16
C LEU A 178 -8.50 12.96 3.34
N ILE A 179 -9.74 12.55 3.05
CA ILE A 179 -10.67 12.04 4.06
C ILE A 179 -10.12 10.77 4.71
N GLY A 180 -9.62 9.83 3.90
CA GLY A 180 -9.06 8.57 4.38
C GLY A 180 -7.85 8.76 5.29
N ASP A 181 -6.91 9.62 4.91
CA ASP A 181 -5.70 9.86 5.68
C ASP A 181 -5.96 10.73 6.93
N THR A 182 -6.91 11.67 6.85
CA THR A 182 -7.40 12.39 8.06
C THR A 182 -8.04 11.41 9.05
N PHE A 183 -8.82 10.45 8.55
CA PHE A 183 -9.42 9.39 9.37
C PHE A 183 -8.33 8.51 10.01
N LYS A 184 -7.28 8.12 9.28
CA LYS A 184 -6.14 7.37 9.83
C LYS A 184 -5.43 8.11 10.95
N VAL A 185 -5.08 9.38 10.74
CA VAL A 185 -4.44 10.21 11.77
C VAL A 185 -5.31 10.22 13.03
N THR A 186 -6.58 10.57 12.88
CA THR A 186 -7.53 10.62 14.01
C THR A 186 -7.62 9.26 14.73
N TYR A 187 -7.76 8.17 13.98
CA TYR A 187 -7.85 6.82 14.51
C TYR A 187 -6.58 6.42 15.30
N PHE A 188 -5.38 6.67 14.75
CA PHE A 188 -4.11 6.31 15.41
C PHE A 188 -3.83 7.10 16.67
N PHE A 189 -4.23 8.37 16.72
CA PHE A 189 -4.11 9.18 17.94
C PHE A 189 -5.11 8.72 19.01
N ILE A 190 -6.37 8.47 18.65
CA ILE A 190 -7.39 7.98 19.59
C ILE A 190 -7.03 6.60 20.14
N LYS A 191 -6.53 5.70 19.29
CA LYS A 191 -6.16 4.33 19.68
C LYS A 191 -4.77 4.18 20.28
N ASN A 192 -4.04 5.29 20.48
CA ASN A 192 -2.66 5.28 20.95
C ASN A 192 -1.78 4.27 20.20
N ALA A 193 -1.93 4.21 18.87
CA ALA A 193 -1.13 3.33 18.03
C ALA A 193 0.37 3.64 18.15
N PRO A 194 1.26 2.67 17.84
CA PRO A 194 2.70 2.89 17.85
C PRO A 194 3.11 4.13 17.05
N ILE A 195 4.19 4.79 17.49
CA ILE A 195 4.61 6.09 16.94
C ILE A 195 4.84 6.06 15.42
N GLN A 196 5.26 4.92 14.89
CA GLN A 196 5.47 4.70 13.47
C GLN A 196 4.17 4.96 12.67
N PHE A 197 3.01 4.49 13.16
CA PHE A 197 1.73 4.73 12.50
C PHE A 197 1.36 6.22 12.47
N LYS A 198 1.61 6.93 13.57
CA LYS A 198 1.31 8.36 13.68
C LYS A 198 2.18 9.18 12.71
N ILE A 199 3.49 8.92 12.69
CA ILE A 199 4.44 9.62 11.81
C ILE A 199 4.04 9.44 10.34
N PHE A 200 3.80 8.20 9.90
CA PHE A 200 3.51 7.94 8.50
C PHE A 200 2.10 8.36 8.09
N ALA A 201 1.12 8.36 9.00
CA ALA A 201 -0.19 8.93 8.72
C ALA A 201 -0.13 10.46 8.52
N ILE A 202 0.62 11.17 9.38
CA ILE A 202 0.84 12.62 9.22
C ILE A 202 1.58 12.90 7.92
N PHE A 203 2.61 12.12 7.60
CA PHE A 203 3.35 12.26 6.36
C PHE A 203 2.45 12.08 5.13
N SER A 204 1.63 11.02 5.11
CA SER A 204 0.72 10.73 3.99
C SER A 204 -0.32 11.84 3.82
N LEU A 205 -0.93 12.30 4.93
CA LEU A 205 -1.83 13.45 4.93
C LEU A 205 -1.16 14.73 4.43
N SER A 206 0.12 14.95 4.76
CA SER A 206 0.88 16.12 4.30
C SER A 206 1.14 16.09 2.79
N VAL A 207 1.38 14.90 2.23
CA VAL A 207 1.52 14.68 0.79
C VAL A 207 0.20 14.93 0.07
N ASP A 208 -0.91 14.45 0.62
CA ASP A 208 -2.25 14.66 0.05
C ASP A 208 -2.67 16.14 0.06
N LEU A 209 -2.38 16.86 1.16
CA LEU A 209 -2.61 18.31 1.23
C LEU A 209 -1.78 19.06 0.19
N SER A 210 -0.49 18.72 0.07
CA SER A 210 0.41 19.32 -0.91
C SER A 210 -0.05 19.07 -2.34
N THR A 211 -0.67 17.92 -2.60
CA THR A 211 -1.23 17.57 -3.90
C THR A 211 -2.55 18.31 -4.19
N SER A 212 -3.35 18.61 -3.16
CA SER A 212 -4.68 19.22 -3.27
C SER A 212 -4.67 20.76 -3.25
N LEU A 213 -3.72 21.41 -2.58
CA LEU A 213 -3.63 22.88 -2.46
C LEU A 213 -3.59 23.62 -3.83
N PRO A 214 -2.81 23.18 -4.83
CA PRO A 214 -2.77 23.83 -6.14
C PRO A 214 -4.05 23.67 -6.98
N SER A 215 -4.97 22.77 -6.60
CA SER A 215 -6.24 22.54 -7.28
C SER A 215 -7.29 23.57 -6.88
N LEU A 216 -7.41 23.80 -5.57
CA LEU A 216 -8.42 24.70 -5.01
C LEU A 216 -8.15 26.16 -5.36
N ALA A 217 -6.88 26.57 -5.43
CA ALA A 217 -6.47 27.93 -5.79
C ALA A 217 -6.65 28.26 -7.29
N ARG A 218 -7.02 27.30 -8.13
CA ARG A 218 -7.27 27.50 -9.58
C ARG A 218 -8.76 27.51 -9.95
N GLU A 219 -9.63 27.13 -9.04
CA GLU A 219 -11.10 27.22 -9.19
C GLU A 219 -11.71 28.46 -8.52
N SER A 220 -10.90 29.24 -7.80
CA SER A 220 -11.24 30.55 -7.21
C SER A 220 -10.71 31.71 -8.05
#